data_AF-A0A950NQE9-F1
#
_entry.id   AF-A0A950NQE9-F1
#
_cell.length_a   1.000
_cell.length_b   1.000
_cell.length_c   1.000
_cell.angle_alpha   90.00
_cell.angle_beta   90.00
_cell.angle_gamma   90.00
#
_symmetry.space_group_name_H-M   'P 1'
#
loop_
_entity.id
_entity.type
_entity.pdbx_description
1 polymer ?
#
loop_
_entity_poly.entity_id
_entity_poly.type
_entity_poly.pdbx_seq_one_letter_code
_entity_poly.pdbx_strand_id
1 'polypeptide(L)' 'IPAQALAQVCELATQLRGEAGERQVEGARVGLAINQGLFGHGSCIIATR' A
#
# COMPACT_ATOMS: atom_id res chain seq x y z
N ILE A 1 -12.53 -7.80 -4.31
CA ILE A 1 -11.57 -6.98 -3.55
C ILE A 1 -12.17 -5.59 -3.38
N PRO A 2 -12.49 -5.16 -2.16
CA PRO A 2 -13.13 -3.88 -1.90
C PRO A 2 -12.19 -2.72 -2.26
N ALA A 3 -12.76 -1.54 -2.55
CA ALA A 3 -12.02 -0.34 -2.95
C ALA A 3 -10.88 0.04 -1.97
N GLN A 4 -11.03 -0.31 -0.69
CA GLN A 4 -10.00 -0.09 0.34
C GLN A 4 -8.66 -0.76 0.01
N ALA A 5 -8.67 -2.04 -0.40
CA ALA A 5 -7.44 -2.76 -0.70
C ALA A 5 -6.73 -2.18 -1.93
N LEU A 6 -7.51 -1.71 -2.92
CA LEU A 6 -6.96 -1.03 -4.09
C LEU A 6 -6.37 0.33 -3.70
N ALA A 7 -7.02 1.09 -2.83
CA ALA A 7 -6.49 2.36 -2.32
C ALA A 7 -5.14 2.17 -1.60
N GLN A 8 -5.00 1.09 -0.82
CA GLN A 8 -3.73 0.75 -0.18
C GLN A 8 -2.62 0.47 -1.21
N VAL A 9 -2.91 -0.26 -2.30
CA VAL A 9 -1.94 -0.49 -3.38
C VAL A 9 -1.55 0.82 -4.06
N CYS A 10 -2.52 1.69 -4.37
CA CYS A 10 -2.25 2.98 -4.99
C CYS A 10 -1.36 3.87 -4.12
N GLU A 11 -1.59 3.90 -2.80
CA GLU A 11 -0.74 4.65 -1.87
C GLU A 11 0.67 4.08 -1.80
N LEU A 12 0.83 2.76 -1.66
CA LEU A 12 2.15 2.12 -1.68
C LEU A 12 2.91 2.43 -2.98
N ALA A 13 2.23 2.34 -4.12
CA ALA A 13 2.83 2.61 -5.42
C ALA A 13 3.26 4.08 -5.54
N THR A 14 2.46 5.02 -5.04
CA THR A 14 2.76 6.46 -5.03
C THR A 14 3.95 6.77 -4.12
N GLN A 15 3.99 6.19 -2.92
CA GLN A 15 5.10 6.33 -1.97
C GLN A 15 6.41 5.77 -2.53
N LEU A 16 6.38 4.55 -3.06
CA LEU A 16 7.57 3.92 -3.63
C LEU A 16 8.08 4.68 -4.85
N ARG A 17 7.19 5.27 -5.66
CA ARG A 17 7.59 6.10 -6.82
C ARG A 17 8.14 7.48 -6.45
N GLY A 18 8.00 7.94 -5.21
CA GLY A 18 8.47 9.28 -4.82
C GLY A 18 7.46 10.38 -5.20
N GLU A 19 6.19 10.02 -5.35
CA GLU A 19 5.12 10.89 -5.88
C GLU A 19 4.11 11.32 -4.80
N ALA A 20 4.37 11.03 -3.52
CA ALA A 20 3.39 11.23 -2.45
C ALA A 20 3.31 12.66 -1.89
N GLY A 21 4.04 13.61 -2.48
CA GLY A 21 4.03 15.02 -2.08
C GLY A 21 4.45 15.20 -0.62
N GLU A 22 3.67 15.97 0.14
CA GLU A 22 3.93 16.21 1.58
C GLU A 22 3.89 14.93 2.44
N ARG A 23 3.24 13.86 1.96
CA ARG A 23 3.17 12.58 2.68
C ARG A 23 4.34 11.65 2.36
N GLN A 24 5.29 12.08 1.54
CA GLN A 24 6.39 11.24 1.06
C GLN A 24 7.22 10.71 2.22
N VAL A 25 7.33 9.38 2.30
CA VAL A 25 8.31 8.73 3.16
C VAL A 25 9.67 8.79 2.49
N GLU A 26 10.63 9.46 3.13
CA GLU A 26 11.99 9.60 2.62
C GLU A 26 12.65 8.23 2.43
N GLY A 27 13.20 8.01 1.24
CA GLY A 27 13.98 6.80 0.95
C GLY A 27 13.18 5.49 0.90
N ALA A 28 11.84 5.53 0.81
CA ALA A 28 11.01 4.32 0.75
C ALA A 28 11.45 3.34 -0.36
N ARG A 29 11.72 2.07 0.02
CA ARG A 29 12.15 0.99 -0.89
C ARG A 29 11.20 -0.21 -0.91
N VAL A 30 10.51 -0.45 0.20
CA VAL A 30 9.60 -1.58 0.39
C VAL A 30 8.34 -1.07 1.07
N GLY A 31 7.18 -1.48 0.57
CA GLY A 31 5.87 -1.17 1.11
C GLY A 31 5.11 -2.43 1.50
N LEU A 32 4.38 -2.38 2.63
CA LEU A 32 3.54 -3.46 3.13
C LEU A 32 2.13 -2.92 3.36
N ALA A 33 1.13 -3.61 2.80
CA ALA A 33 -0.27 -3.36 3.10
C ALA A 33 -0.96 -4.64 3.54
N ILE A 34 -1.78 -4.53 4.58
CA ILE A 34 -2.61 -5.60 5.09
C ILE A 34 -4.06 -5.14 4.94
N ASN A 35 -4.85 -5.91 4.21
CA ASN A 35 -6.27 -5.71 4.08
C ASN A 35 -7.01 -6.83 4.80
N GLN A 36 -7.83 -6.47 5.78
CA GLN A 36 -8.71 -7.40 6.48
C GLN A 36 -10.11 -7.34 5.86
N GLY A 37 -10.58 -8.48 5.37
CA GLY A 37 -11.95 -8.73 4.96
C GLY A 37 -12.79 -9.30 6.11
N LEU A 38 -14.10 -9.36 5.89
CA LEU A 38 -15.02 -10.02 6.82
C LEU A 38 -14.72 -11.52 6.92
N PHE A 39 -15.23 -12.15 7.99
CA PHE A 39 -15.11 -13.60 8.23
C PHE A 39 -13.67 -14.12 8.34
N GLY A 40 -12.72 -13.26 8.72
CA GLY A 40 -11.32 -13.65 8.96
C GLY A 40 -10.46 -13.73 7.68
N HIS A 41 -10.95 -13.21 6.56
CA HIS A 41 -10.22 -13.25 5.30
C HIS A 41 -9.19 -12.11 5.25
N GLY A 42 -7.90 -12.43 5.39
CA GLY A 42 -6.81 -11.46 5.25
C GLY A 42 -6.11 -11.54 3.89
N SER A 43 -5.62 -10.41 3.40
CA SER A 43 -4.66 -10.38 2.30
C SER A 43 -3.49 -9.45 2.65
N CYS A 44 -2.31 -9.82 2.19
CA CYS A 44 -1.07 -9.07 2.38
C CYS A 44 -0.44 -8.74 1.03
N ILE A 45 0.11 -7.54 0.90
CA ILE A 45 0.80 -7.07 -0.30
C ILE A 45 2.16 -6.55 0.12
N ILE A 46 3.22 -7.06 -0.52
CA ILE A 46 4.58 -6.56 -0.41
C ILE A 46 4.95 -6.01 -1.79
N ALA A 47 5.35 -4.74 -1.84
CA ALA A 47 5.77 -4.08 -3.07
C ALA A 47 7.18 -3.51 -2.90
N THR A 48 7.98 -3.60 -3.94
CA THR A 48 9.34 -3.05 -4.00
C THR A 48 9.48 -2.14 -5.21
N ARG A 49 10.44 -1.20 -5.17
CA ARG A 49 10.86 -0.41 -6.34
C ARG A 49 12.20 -0.89 -6.88
#